data_AF-A0ABD3DAN8-F1
#
_entry.id   AF-A0ABD3DAN8-F1
#
_cell.length_a   1.000
_cell.length_b   1.000
_cell.length_c   1.000
_cell.angle_alpha   90.00
_cell.angle_beta   90.00
_cell.angle_gamma   90.00
#
_symmetry.space_group_name_H-M   'P 1'
#
loop_
_entity.id
_entity.type
_entity.pdbx_description
1 polymer ?
#
loop_
_entity_poly.entity_id
_entity_poly.type
_entity_poly.pdbx_seq_one_letter_code
_entity_poly.pdbx_strand_id
1 'polypeptide(L)'
;MESGNSLVIATPLTAGAVPPNQNNSNIRRSDFPLGFVFGTGTSAYQVEGAAAAGGKGPSVWDDFTLRTPGRISDGSNGNVACDM
;
A
#
# COMPACT_ATOMS: atom_id res chain seq x y z
N MET A 1 55.86 -27.65 19.74
CA MET A 1 55.52 -28.66 18.72
C MET A 1 54.05 -28.95 18.87
N GLU A 2 53.29 -28.51 17.87
CA GLU A 2 51.84 -28.52 17.78
C GLU A 2 51.27 -29.93 17.89
N SER A 3 50.14 -30.08 18.59
CA SER A 3 49.06 -30.97 18.13
C SER A 3 47.75 -30.59 18.83
N GLY A 4 46.66 -30.60 18.06
CA GLY A 4 45.30 -30.68 18.62
C GLY A 4 44.31 -29.66 18.09
N ASN A 5 44.00 -29.69 16.79
CA ASN A 5 42.79 -29.07 16.26
C ASN A 5 41.57 -29.82 16.84
N SER A 6 40.89 -29.22 17.81
CA SER A 6 39.60 -29.75 18.29
C SER A 6 38.48 -29.24 17.38
N LEU A 7 37.94 -30.16 16.58
CA LEU A 7 36.77 -30.00 15.74
C LEU A 7 35.55 -29.68 16.64
N VAL A 8 35.11 -28.43 16.66
CA VAL A 8 33.86 -28.05 17.33
C VAL A 8 32.71 -28.53 16.45
N ILE A 9 32.08 -29.65 16.82
CA ILE A 9 30.88 -30.15 16.14
C ILE A 9 29.76 -29.15 16.42
N ALA A 10 29.32 -28.44 15.37
CA ALA A 10 28.16 -27.57 15.43
C ALA A 10 26.91 -28.41 15.70
N THR A 11 26.36 -28.33 16.90
CA THR A 11 25.00 -28.78 17.19
C THR A 11 24.01 -27.95 16.36
N PRO A 12 22.95 -28.55 15.80
CA PRO A 12 21.95 -27.78 15.08
C PRO A 12 21.31 -26.79 16.06
N LEU A 13 21.43 -25.50 15.76
CA LEU A 13 20.69 -24.45 16.45
C LEU A 13 19.21 -24.77 16.24
N THR A 14 18.54 -25.24 17.28
CA THR A 14 17.07 -25.27 17.29
C THR A 14 16.61 -23.87 16.91
N ALA A 15 15.81 -23.78 15.83
CA ALA A 15 15.18 -22.54 15.42
C ALA A 15 14.19 -22.14 16.51
N GLY A 16 14.71 -21.53 17.58
CA GLY A 16 13.90 -20.81 18.54
C GLY A 16 13.10 -19.79 17.73
N ALA A 17 11.78 -19.92 17.78
CA ALA A 17 10.87 -18.96 17.16
C ALA A 17 11.34 -17.55 17.52
N VAL A 18 11.69 -16.76 16.51
CA VAL A 18 11.89 -15.32 16.69
C VAL A 18 10.58 -14.82 17.30
N PRO A 19 10.57 -14.32 18.55
CA PRO A 19 9.35 -13.76 19.11
C PRO A 19 8.85 -12.69 18.14
N PRO A 20 7.55 -12.62 17.83
CA PRO A 20 7.04 -11.60 16.93
C PRO A 20 7.55 -10.26 17.45
N ASN A 21 8.23 -9.51 16.59
CA ASN A 21 8.68 -8.18 16.89
C ASN A 21 7.44 -7.34 17.27
N GLN A 22 7.17 -7.22 18.57
CA GLN A 22 6.11 -6.37 19.12
C GLN A 22 6.61 -4.92 19.19
N ASN A 23 7.05 -4.37 18.06
CA ASN A 23 7.16 -2.92 17.90
C ASN A 23 5.75 -2.34 17.77
N ASN A 24 4.94 -2.45 18.83
CA ASN A 24 3.70 -1.71 18.98
C ASN A 24 4.04 -0.27 19.35
N SER A 25 4.70 0.45 18.44
CA SER A 25 4.94 1.87 18.62
C SER A 25 3.61 2.60 18.50
N ASN A 26 3.04 2.95 19.65
CA ASN A 26 1.91 3.85 19.75
C ASN A 26 2.38 5.25 19.32
N ILE A 27 2.25 5.55 18.02
CA ILE A 27 2.59 6.84 17.43
C ILE A 27 1.50 7.85 17.81
N ARG A 28 1.91 8.98 18.40
CA ARG A 28 1.04 10.06 18.85
C ARG A 28 1.30 11.33 18.06
N ARG A 29 0.32 12.23 18.04
CA ARG A 29 0.46 13.53 17.37
C ARG A 29 1.56 14.41 17.98
N SER A 30 1.87 14.18 19.26
CA SER A 30 2.99 14.82 19.98
C SER A 30 4.38 14.43 19.46
N ASP A 31 4.48 13.36 18.67
CA ASP A 31 5.74 12.88 18.12
C ASP A 31 6.15 13.67 16.88
N PHE A 32 5.28 14.57 16.40
CA PHE A 32 5.50 15.44 15.24
C PHE A 32 5.68 16.90 15.68
N PRO A 33 6.43 17.72 14.93
CA PRO A 33 6.61 19.14 15.24
C PRO A 33 5.28 19.88 15.38
N LEU A 34 5.26 20.91 16.23
CA LEU A 34 4.10 21.80 16.33
C LEU A 34 3.80 22.42 14.96
N GLY A 35 2.55 22.32 14.52
CA GLY A 35 2.12 22.80 13.21
C GLY A 35 2.29 21.79 12.06
N PHE A 36 2.71 20.56 12.34
CA PHE A 36 2.70 19.49 11.33
C PHE A 36 1.27 19.24 10.84
N VAL A 37 1.08 19.35 9.52
CA VAL A 37 -0.23 19.16 8.88
C VAL A 37 -0.39 17.71 8.45
N PHE A 38 -1.42 17.07 8.99
CA PHE A 38 -1.92 15.80 8.48
C PHE A 38 -3.16 16.08 7.65
N GLY A 39 -3.21 15.52 6.46
CA GLY A 39 -4.35 15.65 5.56
C GLY A 39 -4.63 14.35 4.83
N THR A 40 -5.67 14.37 4.00
CA THR A 40 -6.04 13.30 3.07
C THR A 40 -6.07 13.86 1.65
N GLY A 41 -5.95 13.00 0.64
CA GLY A 41 -5.98 13.38 -0.76
C GLY A 41 -6.81 12.40 -1.59
N THR A 42 -7.50 12.92 -2.60
CA THR A 42 -8.30 12.16 -3.57
C THR A 42 -7.93 12.60 -5.00
N SER A 43 -8.43 11.89 -6.02
CA SER A 43 -8.34 12.33 -7.41
C SER A 43 -9.71 12.23 -8.10
N ALA A 44 -9.97 13.13 -9.05
CA ALA A 44 -11.28 13.31 -9.68
C ALA A 44 -11.91 12.00 -10.18
N TYR A 45 -11.21 11.27 -11.05
CA TYR A 45 -11.72 10.02 -11.63
C TYR A 45 -11.97 8.90 -10.60
N GLN A 46 -11.32 8.97 -9.44
CA GLN A 46 -11.48 7.97 -8.38
C GLN A 46 -12.68 8.23 -7.48
N VAL A 47 -13.18 9.46 -7.38
CA VAL A 47 -14.22 9.80 -6.39
C VAL A 47 -15.45 10.51 -6.96
N GLU A 48 -15.33 11.30 -8.02
CA GLU A 48 -16.44 12.14 -8.52
C GLU A 48 -17.52 11.33 -9.25
N GLY A 49 -17.12 10.47 -10.19
CA GLY A 49 -18.08 9.81 -11.08
C GLY A 49 -18.60 10.75 -12.15
N ALA A 50 -19.91 10.73 -12.36
CA ALA A 50 -20.64 11.63 -13.28
C ALA A 50 -19.97 11.76 -14.67
N ALA A 51 -19.37 10.67 -15.17
CA ALA A 51 -18.38 10.73 -16.25
C ALA A 51 -18.90 11.36 -17.56
N ALA A 52 -20.22 11.30 -17.79
CA ALA A 52 -20.92 11.85 -18.95
C ALA A 52 -21.96 12.94 -18.59
N ALA A 53 -21.97 13.46 -17.36
CA ALA A 53 -22.94 14.47 -16.91
C ALA A 53 -22.34 15.90 -16.97
N GLY A 54 -23.22 16.90 -16.86
CA GLY A 54 -22.81 18.30 -16.64
C GLY A 54 -21.99 18.96 -17.76
N GLY A 55 -21.93 18.36 -18.95
CA GLY A 55 -21.09 18.83 -20.05
C GLY A 55 -19.61 18.47 -19.94
N LYS A 56 -19.23 17.56 -19.01
CA LYS A 56 -17.88 17.00 -18.93
C LYS A 56 -17.50 16.28 -20.23
N GLY A 57 -16.33 16.62 -20.78
CA GLY A 57 -15.72 15.89 -21.88
C GLY A 57 -15.06 14.58 -21.41
N PRO A 58 -14.91 13.58 -22.30
CA PRO A 58 -14.27 12.32 -21.94
C PRO A 58 -12.79 12.51 -21.61
N SER A 59 -12.34 11.86 -20.54
CA SER A 59 -10.93 11.75 -20.15
C SER A 59 -10.28 10.51 -20.78
N VAL A 60 -8.95 10.45 -20.75
CA VAL A 60 -8.19 9.26 -21.19
C VAL A 60 -8.59 8.02 -20.36
N TRP A 61 -8.94 8.19 -19.09
CA TRP A 61 -9.36 7.09 -18.21
C TRP A 61 -10.75 6.55 -18.56
N ASP A 62 -11.68 7.43 -18.97
CA ASP A 62 -12.97 7.02 -19.52
C ASP A 62 -12.75 6.09 -20.72
N ASP A 63 -11.86 6.48 -21.64
CA ASP A 63 -11.56 5.70 -22.83
C ASP A 63 -10.86 4.36 -22.53
N PHE A 64 -9.85 4.41 -21.67
CA PHE A 64 -9.06 3.23 -21.30
C PHE A 64 -9.92 2.13 -20.68
N THR A 65 -10.77 2.50 -19.72
CA THR A 65 -11.60 1.56 -18.96
C THR A 65 -12.71 0.96 -19.83
N LEU A 66 -13.26 1.72 -20.78
CA LEU A 66 -14.29 1.25 -21.71
C LEU A 66 -13.73 0.41 -22.87
N ARG A 67 -12.56 0.78 -23.42
CA ARG A 67 -11.99 0.14 -24.61
C ARG A 67 -11.08 -1.04 -24.32
N THR A 68 -10.63 -1.20 -23.08
CA THR A 68 -9.71 -2.28 -22.70
C THR A 68 -10.27 -3.16 -21.57
N PRO A 69 -11.44 -3.81 -21.78
CA PRO A 69 -12.03 -4.69 -20.77
C PRO A 69 -11.03 -5.80 -20.41
N GLY A 70 -10.79 -5.98 -19.12
CA GLY A 70 -9.80 -6.93 -18.58
C GLY A 70 -8.44 -6.31 -18.18
N ARG A 71 -8.23 -4.99 -18.36
CA ARG A 71 -7.08 -4.27 -17.79
C ARG A 71 -7.35 -3.63 -16.43
N ILE A 72 -8.60 -3.63 -16.00
CA ILE A 72 -9.00 -3.34 -14.63
C ILE A 72 -9.23 -4.68 -13.92
N SER A 73 -8.68 -4.83 -12.72
CA SER A 73 -8.64 -6.11 -12.00
C SER A 73 -10.01 -6.78 -11.83
N ASP A 74 -11.06 -6.00 -11.70
CA ASP A 74 -12.45 -6.44 -11.54
C ASP A 74 -13.34 -6.03 -12.72
N GLY A 75 -12.76 -5.41 -13.75
CA GLY A 75 -13.50 -4.88 -14.91
C GLY A 75 -14.35 -3.63 -14.63
N SER A 76 -14.20 -2.98 -13.46
CA SER A 76 -14.93 -1.76 -13.12
C SER A 76 -14.45 -0.52 -13.88
N ASN A 77 -15.21 0.58 -13.77
CA ASN A 77 -14.87 1.90 -14.32
C ASN A 77 -15.28 3.02 -13.35
N GLY A 78 -14.85 4.24 -13.64
CA GLY A 78 -15.10 5.43 -12.81
C GLY A 78 -16.39 6.18 -13.13
N ASN A 79 -17.38 5.56 -13.79
CA ASN A 79 -18.57 6.30 -14.23
C ASN A 79 -19.40 6.86 -13.06
N VAL A 80 -19.42 6.14 -11.93
CA VAL A 80 -20.13 6.53 -10.69
C VAL A 80 -19.14 6.80 -9.55
N ALA A 81 -18.05 6.02 -9.46
CA ALA A 81 -17.02 6.18 -8.42
C ALA A 81 -17.63 6.24 -7.00
N CYS A 82 -17.40 7.33 -6.25
CA CYS A 82 -17.96 7.55 -4.91
C CYS A 82 -19.10 8.57 -4.87
N ASP A 83 -19.49 9.16 -6.01
CA ASP A 83 -20.56 10.18 -6.14
C ASP A 83 -20.36 11.40 -5.20
N MET A 84 -19.13 11.93 -5.18
CA MET A 84 -18.73 13.11 -4.38
C MET A 84 -18.96 14.43 -5.11
#